data_AF-A0A2D5P3R4-F1
#
_entry.id   AF-A0A2D5P3R4-F1
#
_cell.length_a   1.000
_cell.length_b   1.000
_cell.length_c   1.000
_cell.angle_alpha   90.00
_cell.angle_beta   90.00
_cell.angle_gamma   90.00
#
_symmetry.space_group_name_H-M   'P 1'
#
loop_
_entity.id
_entity.type
_entity.pdbx_description
1 polymer ?
#
loop_
_entity_poly.entity_id
_entity_poly.type
_entity_poly.pdbx_seq_one_letter_code
_entity_poly.pdbx_strand_id
1 'polypeptide(L)' 'MIIHVLDEPFMNKDVLPLKEELSKNCILEIYENGGHLGFIQGSVFNPDYMLEKRIIEYFAEYY' A
#
# COMPACT_ATOMS: atom_id res chain seq x y z
N MET A 1 4.00 -8.80 -2.45
CA MET A 1 3.72 -7.52 -1.76
C MET A 1 2.21 -7.32 -1.70
N ILE A 2 1.70 -6.91 -0.54
CA ILE A 2 0.34 -6.44 -0.31
C ILE A 2 0.46 -5.04 0.25
N ILE A 3 -0.22 -4.07 -0.34
CA ILE A 3 -0.27 -2.69 0.13
C ILE A 3 -1.68 -2.39 0.59
N HIS A 4 -1.81 -1.84 1.79
CA HIS A 4 -3.07 -1.47 2.39
C HIS A 4 -3.04 -0.03 2.90
N VAL A 5 -4.18 0.64 2.86
CA VAL A 5 -4.34 2.02 3.37
C VAL A 5 -5.44 2.05 4.40
N LEU A 6 -5.16 2.68 5.54
CA LEU A 6 -6.09 2.74 6.68
C LEU A 6 -7.18 3.81 6.55
N ASP A 7 -7.06 4.73 5.60
CA ASP A 7 -8.05 5.77 5.30
C ASP A 7 -9.16 5.29 4.33
N GLU A 8 -9.11 4.01 3.92
CA GLU A 8 -10.11 3.38 3.06
C GLU A 8 -11.40 3.10 3.85
N PRO A 9 -12.56 3.63 3.41
CA PRO A 9 -13.82 3.52 4.16
C PRO A 9 -14.37 2.08 4.25
N PHE A 10 -13.83 1.14 3.45
CA PHE A 10 -14.36 -0.22 3.33
C PHE A 10 -13.49 -1.31 3.94
N MET A 11 -12.25 -1.01 4.34
CA MET A 11 -11.35 -2.00 4.91
C MET A 11 -10.78 -1.48 6.23
N ASN A 12 -11.20 -2.08 7.34
CA ASN A 12 -10.75 -1.70 8.67
C ASN A 12 -9.50 -2.51 9.09
N LYS A 13 -8.87 -2.11 10.20
CA LYS A 13 -7.70 -2.84 10.74
C LYS A 13 -7.99 -4.31 11.07
N ASP A 14 -9.25 -4.66 11.31
CA ASP A 14 -9.64 -6.02 11.69
C ASP A 14 -9.60 -7.00 10.51
N VAL A 15 -9.56 -6.52 9.25
CA VAL A 15 -9.36 -7.37 8.07
C VAL A 15 -7.89 -7.64 7.75
N LEU A 16 -6.96 -7.03 8.48
CA LEU A 16 -5.53 -7.26 8.26
C LEU A 16 -5.14 -8.64 8.77
N PRO A 17 -4.39 -9.44 7.99
CA PRO A 17 -3.97 -10.76 8.42
C PRO A 17 -2.99 -10.64 9.60
N LEU A 18 -3.05 -11.61 10.50
CA LEU A 18 -2.01 -11.80 11.50
C LEU A 18 -0.70 -12.16 10.81
N LYS A 19 0.42 -11.84 11.47
CA LYS A 19 1.77 -12.12 10.96
C LYS A 19 1.97 -13.61 10.61
N GLU A 20 1.26 -14.50 11.30
CA GLU A 20 1.33 -15.95 11.15
C GLU A 20 0.56 -16.46 9.91
N GLU A 21 -0.45 -15.70 9.48
CA GLU A 21 -1.29 -15.99 8.32
C GLU A 21 -0.64 -15.49 7.02
N LEU A 22 0.35 -14.59 7.14
CA LEU A 22 1.10 -14.05 6.02
C LEU A 22 2.22 -15.01 5.60
N SER A 23 2.28 -15.34 4.31
CA SER A 23 3.40 -16.10 3.74
C SER A 23 4.74 -15.40 4.00
N LYS A 24 5.80 -16.18 4.29
CA LYS A 24 7.17 -15.66 4.49
C LYS A 24 7.72 -14.90 3.29
N ASN A 25 7.18 -15.16 2.09
CA ASN A 25 7.56 -14.49 0.85
C ASN A 25 6.66 -13.30 0.52
N CYS A 26 5.76 -12.93 1.42
CA CYS A 26 4.86 -11.80 1.24
C CYS A 26 5.20 -10.70 2.24
N ILE A 27 5.39 -9.49 1.72
CA ILE A 27 5.49 -8.27 2.53
C ILE A 27 4.10 -7.63 2.56
N LEU A 28 3.63 -7.29 3.77
CA LEU A 28 2.45 -6.46 3.99
C LEU A 28 2.91 -5.06 4.42
N GLU A 29 2.52 -4.05 3.65
CA GLU A 29 2.79 -2.64 3.94
C GLU A 29 1.47 -1.92 4.20
N ILE A 30 1.43 -1.17 5.30
CA ILE A 30 0.24 -0.47 5.76
C ILE A 30 0.57 1.01 5.83
N TYR A 31 -0.19 1.81 5.08
CA TYR A 31 -0.06 3.26 5.03
C TYR A 31 -1.22 3.89 5.80
N GLU A 32 -0.93 4.92 6.60
CA GLU A 32 -1.98 5.65 7.32
C GLU A 32 -2.82 6.51 6.37
N ASN A 33 -2.16 7.11 5.38
CA ASN A 33 -2.77 7.87 4.31
C ASN A 33 -2.11 7.41 3.01
N GLY A 34 -2.92 6.97 2.06
CA GLY A 34 -2.42 6.39 0.81
C GLY A 34 -2.95 7.12 -0.41
N GLY A 35 -3.93 8.01 -0.22
CA GLY A 35 -4.61 8.69 -1.31
C GLY A 35 -5.96 8.04 -1.57
N HIS A 36 -7.00 8.86 -1.60
CA HIS A 36 -8.41 8.46 -1.56
C HIS A 36 -8.87 7.65 -2.79
N LEU A 37 -8.13 7.70 -3.90
CA LEU A 37 -8.44 7.04 -5.17
C LEU A 37 -7.20 6.29 -5.68
N GLY A 38 -7.06 5.03 -5.29
CA GLY A 38 -6.08 4.12 -5.90
C GLY A 38 -4.62 4.53 -5.70
N PHE A 39 -4.27 4.95 -4.48
CA PHE A 39 -2.90 5.28 -4.10
C PHE A 39 -2.31 6.57 -4.71
N ILE A 40 -3.18 7.47 -5.14
CA ILE A 40 -2.81 8.79 -5.66
C ILE A 40 -3.07 9.85 -4.59
N GLN A 41 -2.00 10.53 -4.17
CA GLN A 41 -2.04 11.60 -3.17
C GLN A 41 -1.62 12.95 -3.77
N GLY A 42 -1.57 14.00 -2.95
CA GLY A 42 -1.18 15.34 -3.41
C GLY A 42 -2.36 16.17 -3.91
N SER A 43 -2.10 17.08 -4.86
CA SER A 43 -3.12 17.98 -5.39
C SER A 43 -3.47 17.62 -6.84
N VAL A 44 -4.63 18.06 -7.33
CA VAL A 44 -5.07 17.79 -8.72
C VAL A 44 -4.02 18.22 -9.76
N PHE A 45 -3.27 19.28 -9.48
CA PHE A 45 -2.23 19.81 -10.38
C PHE A 45 -0.83 19.24 -10.11
N ASN A 46 -0.64 18.56 -8.99
CA ASN A 46 0.60 17.88 -8.65
C ASN A 46 0.27 16.56 -7.93
N PRO A 47 -0.25 15.57 -8.68
CA PRO A 47 -0.55 14.25 -8.13
C PRO A 47 0.75 13.50 -7.83
N ASP A 48 0.74 12.77 -6.73
CA ASP A 48 1.82 11.86 -6.33
C ASP A 48 1.32 10.42 -6.43
N TYR A 49 1.91 9.70 -7.37
CA TYR A 49 1.60 8.32 -7.76
C TYR A 49 2.43 7.35 -6.91
N MET A 50 1.99 7.12 -5.67
CA MET A 50 2.77 6.37 -4.69
C MET A 50 2.94 4.90 -5.09
N LEU A 51 1.87 4.27 -5.60
CA LEU A 51 1.86 2.85 -5.93
C LEU A 51 2.86 2.51 -7.04
N GLU A 52 2.91 3.32 -8.09
CA GLU A 52 3.80 3.14 -9.23
C GLU A 52 5.26 3.21 -8.79
N LYS A 53 5.60 4.18 -7.93
CA LYS A 53 6.94 4.31 -7.35
C LYS A 53 7.28 3.08 -6.51
N ARG A 54 6.37 2.66 -5.61
CA ARG A 54 6.61 1.53 -4.72
C ARG A 54 6.76 0.21 -5.46
N ILE A 55 5.99 -0.02 -6.54
CA ILE A 55 6.13 -1.21 -7.40
C ILE A 55 7.54 -1.27 -8.01
N ILE A 56 8.05 -0.15 -8.53
CA ILE A 56 9.39 -0.10 -9.11
C ILE A 56 10.45 -0.38 -8.05
N GLU A 57 10.35 0.24 -6.88
CA GLU A 57 11.26 0.00 -5.75
C GLU A 57 11.25 -1.46 -5.32
N TYR A 58 10.07 -2.09 -5.23
CA TYR A 58 9.94 -3.49 -4.90
C TYR A 58 10.67 -4.36 -5.92
N PHE A 59 10.52 -4.11 -7.22
CA PHE A 59 11.27 -4.89 -8.21
C PHE A 59 12.79 -4.64 -8.14
N ALA A 60 13.23 -3.43 -7.84
CA ALA A 60 14.65 -3.10 -7.68
C ALA A 60 15.30 -3.71 -6.42
N GLU A 61 14.52 -3.98 -5.37
CA GLU A 61 14.99 -4.65 -4.15
C GLU A 61 15.17 -6.16 -4.34
N TYR A 62 14.44 -6.77 -5.28
CA TYR A 62 14.35 -8.22 -5.45
C TYR A 62 15.05 -8.76 -6.70
N TYR A 63 15.42 -7.90 -7.65
CA TYR A 63 16.18 -8.23 -8.86
C TYR A 63 17.49 -7.44 -8.93
#